data_AF-A0A927R619-F1
#
_entry.id   AF-A0A927R619-F1
#
_cell.length_a   1.000
_cell.length_b   1.000
_cell.length_c   1.000
_cell.angle_alpha   90.00
_cell.angle_beta   90.00
_cell.angle_gamma   90.00
#
_symmetry.space_group_name_H-M   'P 1'
#
loop_
_entity.id
_entity.type
_entity.pdbx_description
1 polymer ?
#
loop_
_entity_poly.entity_id
_entity_poly.type
_entity_poly.pdbx_seq_one_letter_code
_entity_poly.pdbx_strand_id
1 'polypeptide(L)'
;MKLPGEHQRAFQSILREHFLPAIAAGSFTGNPPWPTRLRVHRLTRAAIYSITWSFAGPDGRATFHLETGADGAAILVWRRIGTHAIYDRP
;
A
#
# COMPACT_ATOMS: atom_id res chain seq x y z
N MET A 1 -8.38 7.81 -14.93
CA MET A 1 -8.91 6.48 -15.33
C MET A 1 -9.23 5.72 -14.05
N LYS A 2 -10.47 5.21 -13.86
CA LYS A 2 -10.83 4.44 -12.65
C LYS A 2 -10.15 3.07 -12.72
N LEU A 3 -9.59 2.58 -11.61
CA LEU A 3 -9.02 1.24 -11.53
C LEU A 3 -10.10 0.20 -11.91
N PRO A 4 -9.85 -0.74 -12.83
CA PRO A 4 -10.86 -1.73 -13.21
C PRO A 4 -11.34 -2.54 -11.99
N GLY A 5 -12.60 -2.97 -11.98
CA GLY A 5 -13.22 -3.60 -10.82
C GLY A 5 -12.49 -4.86 -10.32
N GLU A 6 -11.88 -5.62 -11.22
CA GLU A 6 -11.03 -6.77 -10.87
C GLU A 6 -9.80 -6.37 -10.06
N HIS A 7 -9.08 -5.33 -10.50
CA HIS A 7 -7.93 -4.79 -9.78
C HIS A 7 -8.33 -4.19 -8.43
N GLN A 8 -9.51 -3.58 -8.32
CA GLN A 8 -10.04 -3.11 -7.03
C GLN A 8 -10.30 -4.26 -6.06
N ARG A 9 -10.92 -5.36 -6.54
CA ARG A 9 -11.17 -6.56 -5.72
C ARG A 9 -9.87 -7.22 -5.28
N ALA A 10 -8.91 -7.38 -6.19
CA ALA A 10 -7.59 -7.92 -5.88
C ALA A 10 -6.86 -7.05 -4.85
N PHE A 11 -6.90 -5.73 -5.03
CA PHE A 11 -6.34 -4.79 -4.05
C PHE A 11 -6.98 -4.94 -2.67
N GLN A 12 -8.32 -4.94 -2.60
CA GLN A 12 -9.03 -5.10 -1.33
C GLN A 12 -8.77 -6.45 -0.64
N SER A 13 -8.70 -7.55 -1.40
CA SER A 13 -8.37 -8.88 -0.87
C SER A 13 -6.97 -8.87 -0.24
N ILE A 14 -5.98 -8.38 -0.98
CA ILE A 14 -4.60 -8.30 -0.51
C ILE A 14 -4.44 -7.39 0.71
N LEU A 15 -5.21 -6.29 0.77
CA LEU A 15 -5.23 -5.45 1.96
C LEU A 15 -5.76 -6.20 3.18
N ARG A 16 -6.88 -6.90 3.04
CA ARG A 16 -7.52 -7.60 4.17
C ARG A 16 -6.72 -8.83 4.62
N GLU A 17 -6.15 -9.57 3.68
CA GLU A 17 -5.50 -10.86 3.95
C GLU A 17 -4.05 -10.72 4.41
N HIS A 18 -3.35 -9.67 3.99
CA HIS A 18 -1.92 -9.54 4.23
C HIS A 18 -1.54 -8.21 4.88
N PHE A 19 -2.09 -7.10 4.39
CA PHE A 19 -1.64 -5.79 4.82
C PHE A 19 -2.17 -5.42 6.22
N LEU A 20 -3.48 -5.47 6.44
CA LEU A 20 -4.10 -5.11 7.72
C LEU A 20 -3.63 -6.02 8.87
N PRO A 21 -3.48 -7.35 8.70
CA PRO A 21 -2.89 -8.19 9.74
C PRO A 21 -1.45 -7.81 10.10
N ALA A 22 -0.62 -7.45 9.10
CA ALA A 22 0.74 -6.99 9.37
C ALA A 22 0.74 -5.67 10.16
N ILE A 23 -0.19 -4.75 9.83
CA ILE A 23 -0.38 -3.48 10.55
C ILE A 23 -0.76 -3.75 12.01
N ALA A 24 -1.77 -4.60 12.22
CA ALA A 24 -2.24 -4.99 13.56
C ALA A 24 -1.15 -5.68 14.40
N ALA A 25 -0.23 -6.42 13.75
CA ALA A 25 0.91 -7.06 14.41
C ALA A 25 2.03 -6.09 14.84
N GLY A 26 1.82 -4.78 14.72
CA GLY A 26 2.79 -3.78 15.17
C GLY A 26 3.81 -3.39 14.09
N SER A 27 3.48 -3.61 12.82
CA SER A 27 4.40 -3.27 11.73
C SER A 27 4.68 -1.75 11.55
N PHE A 28 4.14 -0.88 12.39
CA PHE A 28 4.38 0.56 12.28
C PHE A 28 5.02 1.20 13.52
N THR A 29 5.41 0.40 14.52
CA THR A 29 6.12 0.89 15.71
C THR A 29 7.66 0.87 15.56
N GLY A 30 8.18 0.47 14.39
CA GLY A 30 9.61 0.32 14.09
C GLY A 30 9.88 0.02 12.60
N ASN A 31 10.96 -0.71 12.27
CA ASN A 31 11.19 -1.27 10.94
C ASN A 31 10.47 -2.63 10.84
N PRO A 32 9.27 -2.71 10.27
CA PRO A 32 8.51 -3.95 10.27
C PRO A 32 9.07 -5.03 9.36
N PRO A 33 8.75 -6.30 9.67
CA PRO A 33 8.67 -7.32 8.64
C PRO A 33 7.43 -7.06 7.80
N TRP A 34 7.58 -6.27 6.73
CA TRP A 34 6.53 -6.18 5.70
C TRP A 34 6.29 -7.56 5.09
N PRO A 35 5.05 -7.93 4.75
CA PRO A 35 4.81 -9.14 3.98
C PRO A 35 5.59 -9.07 2.66
N THR A 36 6.52 -9.99 2.43
CA THR A 36 7.42 -9.99 1.27
C THR A 36 6.67 -9.93 -0.07
N ARG A 37 5.46 -10.49 -0.09
CA ARG A 37 4.56 -10.48 -1.26
C ARG A 37 4.07 -9.08 -1.64
N LEU A 38 4.01 -8.14 -0.69
CA LEU A 38 3.51 -6.78 -0.90
C LEU A 38 4.54 -5.79 -1.43
N ARG A 39 5.81 -6.23 -1.57
CA ARG A 39 6.96 -5.43 -2.03
C ARG A 39 6.86 -3.97 -1.55
N VAL A 40 6.77 -3.82 -0.24
CA VAL A 40 6.60 -2.50 0.37
C VAL A 40 7.95 -1.79 0.33
N HIS A 41 8.01 -0.65 -0.34
CA HIS A 41 9.21 0.18 -0.42
C HIS A 41 8.94 1.55 0.18
N ARG A 42 9.89 2.05 0.98
CA ARG A 42 9.85 3.43 1.47
C ARG A 42 10.41 4.38 0.40
N LEU A 43 9.60 5.33 -0.04
CA LEU A 43 9.98 6.40 -0.97
C LEU A 43 10.52 7.58 -0.12
N THR A 44 11.82 7.56 0.20
CA THR A 44 12.68 8.58 0.87
C THR A 44 12.08 9.85 1.51
N ARG A 45 12.68 10.28 2.64
CA ARG A 45 12.53 11.55 3.43
C ARG A 45 11.14 11.92 3.93
N ALA A 46 10.07 11.74 3.17
CA ALA A 46 8.71 11.73 3.67
C ALA A 46 8.37 10.29 4.08
N ALA A 47 7.57 10.06 5.12
CA ALA A 47 7.12 8.72 5.52
C ALA A 47 6.11 8.12 4.51
N ILE A 48 6.46 8.13 3.23
CA ILE A 48 5.66 7.64 2.10
C ILE A 48 6.18 6.25 1.74
N TYR A 49 5.24 5.35 1.54
CA TYR A 49 5.47 3.95 1.20
C TYR A 49 4.74 3.62 -0.10
N SER A 50 5.30 2.69 -0.87
CA SER A 50 4.63 2.10 -2.04
C SER A 50 4.43 0.60 -1.84
N ILE A 51 3.26 0.09 -2.25
CA ILE A 51 2.91 -1.33 -2.29
C ILE A 51 2.72 -1.74 -3.74
N THR A 52 3.18 -2.94 -4.09
CA THR A 52 2.91 -3.57 -5.38
C THR A 52 2.23 -4.92 -5.16
N TRP A 53 1.13 -5.21 -5.86
CA TRP A 53 0.28 -6.39 -5.55
C TRP A 53 -0.06 -7.30 -6.73
N SER A 54 0.72 -7.32 -7.80
CA SER A 54 0.63 -8.33 -8.87
C SER A 54 2.01 -8.59 -9.48
N PHE A 55 2.20 -9.78 -10.08
CA PHE A 55 3.38 -10.16 -10.86
C PHE A 55 3.04 -10.62 -12.29
N ALA A 56 1.75 -10.77 -12.62
CA ALA A 56 1.29 -11.47 -13.83
C ALA A 56 0.53 -10.57 -14.83
N GLY A 57 0.54 -9.26 -14.63
CA GLY A 57 -0.13 -8.25 -15.47
C GLY A 57 0.29 -6.84 -15.02
N PRO A 58 -0.22 -5.74 -15.60
CA PRO A 58 0.28 -4.40 -15.30
C PRO A 58 0.23 -4.15 -13.80
N ASP A 59 1.42 -4.10 -13.19
CA ASP A 59 1.58 -4.17 -11.75
C ASP A 59 0.71 -3.11 -11.07
N GLY A 60 -0.20 -3.55 -10.19
CA GLY A 60 -0.97 -2.67 -9.34
C GLY A 60 -0.02 -2.00 -8.35
N ARG A 61 0.01 -0.66 -8.32
CA ARG A 61 0.84 0.12 -7.41
C ARG A 61 -0.01 1.14 -6.66
N ALA A 62 0.22 1.23 -5.36
CA ALA A 62 -0.40 2.21 -4.49
C ALA A 62 0.66 2.83 -3.60
N THR A 63 0.46 4.11 -3.31
CA THR A 63 1.29 4.84 -2.36
C THR A 63 0.44 5.29 -1.18
N PHE A 64 0.99 5.18 0.01
CA PHE A 64 0.36 5.61 1.25
C PHE A 64 1.38 6.27 2.16
N HIS A 65 0.92 7.02 3.15
CA HIS A 65 1.72 7.45 4.28
C HIS A 65 1.01 7.10 5.58
N LEU A 66 1.76 7.21 6.67
CA LEU A 66 1.25 6.97 8.00
C LEU A 66 1.17 8.29 8.74
N GLU A 67 0.05 8.51 9.40
CA GLU A 67 -0.15 9.59 10.35
C GLU A 67 -0.34 8.97 11.74
N THR A 68 -0.09 9.78 12.77
CA THR A 68 -0.42 9.40 14.14
C THR A 68 -1.75 10.05 14.50
N GLY A 69 -2.73 9.22 14.83
CA GLY A 69 -4.03 9.66 15.33
C GLY A 69 -3.95 10.31 16.69
N ALA A 70 -5.03 10.97 17.09
CA ALA A 70 -5.12 11.67 18.38
C ALA A 70 -4.96 10.74 19.60
N ASP A 71 -5.21 9.44 19.42
CA ASP A 71 -5.06 8.36 20.39
C ASP A 71 -3.70 7.64 20.30
N GLY A 72 -2.79 8.11 19.45
CA GLY A 72 -1.51 7.46 19.19
C GLY A 72 -1.59 6.29 18.22
N ALA A 73 -2.76 5.96 17.67
CA ALA A 73 -2.90 4.91 16.69
C ALA A 73 -2.29 5.32 15.33
N ALA A 74 -1.71 4.36 14.61
CA ALA A 74 -1.23 4.61 13.26
C ALA A 74 -2.42 4.69 12.28
N ILE A 75 -2.63 5.85 11.68
CA ILE A 75 -3.62 6.09 10.63
C ILE A 75 -2.96 5.89 9.28
N LEU A 76 -3.54 5.01 8.47
CA LEU A 76 -3.07 4.78 7.11
C LEU A 76 -3.82 5.68 6.12
N VAL A 77 -3.06 6.53 5.41
CA VAL A 77 -3.62 7.47 4.44
C VAL A 77 -3.19 7.09 3.03
N TRP A 78 -4.16 6.69 2.21
CA TRP A 78 -3.93 6.39 0.79
C TRP A 78 -3.73 7.67 -0.01
N ARG A 79 -2.65 7.72 -0.80
CA ARG A 79 -2.32 8.86 -1.68
C ARG A 79 -2.77 8.61 -3.11
N ARG A 80 -2.38 7.46 -3.67
CA ARG A 80 -2.69 7.04 -5.04
C ARG A 80 -2.85 5.53 -5.07
N ILE A 81 -3.82 5.05 -5.84
CA ILE A 81 -4.06 3.62 -6.08
C ILE A 81 -4.29 3.46 -7.58
N GLY A 82 -3.45 2.68 -8.26
CA GLY A 82 -3.49 2.54 -9.71
C GLY A 82 -2.76 1.29 -10.22
N THR A 83 -2.60 1.20 -11.54
CA THR A 83 -1.72 0.24 -12.24
C THR A 83 -0.46 0.94 -12.73
N HIS A 84 0.50 0.26 -13.34
CA HIS A 84 1.69 0.88 -13.97
C HIS A 84 1.39 2.07 -14.91
N ALA A 85 0.15 2.22 -15.38
CA ALA A 85 -0.35 3.36 -16.15
C ALA A 85 -0.36 4.72 -15.41
N ILE A 86 0.00 4.79 -14.12
CA ILE A 86 0.18 6.08 -13.42
C ILE A 86 1.35 6.91 -13.98
N TYR A 87 2.18 6.34 -14.86
CA TYR A 87 3.24 7.06 -15.58
C TYR A 87 2.83 7.53 -17.00
N ASP A 88 1.67 7.14 -17.52
CA ASP A 88 1.27 7.43 -18.91
C ASP A 88 0.72 8.84 -19.14
N ARG A 89 0.46 9.61 -18.07
CA ARG A 89 0.15 11.04 -18.16
C ARG A 89 0.73 11.80 -16.96
N PRO A 90 1.79 12.61 -17.14
CA PRO A 90 2.32 13.48 -16.09
C PRO A 90 1.27 14.51 -15.63
#